data_AF-A0A6A3SYU1-F1
#
_entry.id   AF-A0A6A3SYU1-F1
#
_cell.length_a   1.000
_cell.length_b   1.000
_cell.length_c   1.000
_cell.angle_alpha   90.00
_cell.angle_beta   90.00
_cell.angle_gamma   90.00
#
_symmetry.space_group_name_H-M   'P 1'
#
loop_
_entity.id
_entity.type
_entity.pdbx_description
1 polymer ?
#
loop_
_entity_poly.entity_id
_entity_poly.type
_entity_poly.pdbx_seq_one_letter_code
_entity_poly.pdbx_strand_id
1 'polypeptide(L)'
;MKTFAFPTLPESNANDARGGDGRASRRLPELDAAFMKLGQMIVDTEVPGLVHHFALSEEQVAGKNEATSLEDSFASCGCHNDHGALTGMVKAMFMDSTGAVVLSPDPQAGLYFTNRRSEILKASIPPGHLVYQIGETSQILSNGTLQATMGVMRPISFQDRDD
;
A
#
# COMPACT_ATOMS: atom_id res chain seq x y z
N MET A 1 -13.15 -1.35 23.72
CA MET A 1 -11.82 -1.06 23.16
C MET A 1 -10.95 -2.27 23.47
N LYS A 2 -10.73 -3.17 22.50
CA LYS A 2 -9.94 -4.39 22.73
C LYS A 2 -8.48 -4.08 22.41
N THR A 3 -7.66 -4.00 23.45
CA THR A 3 -6.21 -3.91 23.35
C THR A 3 -5.69 -5.21 22.74
N PHE A 4 -5.10 -5.14 21.55
CA PHE A 4 -4.34 -6.27 20.99
C PHE A 4 -2.97 -6.29 21.69
N ALA A 5 -2.75 -7.27 22.55
CA ALA A 5 -1.43 -7.57 23.07
C ALA A 5 -0.63 -8.28 21.97
N PHE A 6 0.55 -7.74 21.62
CA PHE A 6 1.51 -8.46 20.80
C PHE A 6 1.96 -9.73 21.56
N PRO A 7 1.93 -10.92 20.96
CA PRO A 7 2.48 -12.10 21.61
C PRO A 7 3.99 -11.89 21.77
N THR A 8 4.47 -12.02 23.01
CA THR A 8 5.90 -12.21 23.29
C THR A 8 6.36 -13.42 22.49
N LEU A 9 7.30 -13.20 21.56
CA LEU A 9 7.89 -14.29 20.78
C LEU A 9 8.45 -15.35 21.74
N PRO A 10 8.13 -16.64 21.55
CA PRO A 10 8.74 -17.68 22.35
C PRO A 10 10.24 -17.72 22.08
N GLU A 11 11.05 -17.91 23.12
CA GLU A 11 12.47 -18.22 22.95
C GLU A 11 12.59 -19.49 22.10
N SER A 12 12.99 -19.34 20.84
CA SER A 12 13.26 -20.48 19.99
C SER A 12 14.63 -21.04 20.36
N ASN A 13 14.62 -22.29 20.84
CA ASN A 13 15.82 -23.10 20.97
C ASN A 13 16.55 -23.13 19.62
N ALA A 14 17.77 -22.62 19.63
CA ALA A 14 18.72 -22.79 18.55
C ALA A 14 18.91 -24.29 18.29
N ASN A 15 18.41 -24.78 17.15
CA ASN A 15 18.93 -25.94 16.38
C ASN A 15 17.88 -26.40 15.35
N ASP A 16 17.66 -25.65 14.27
CA ASP A 16 17.51 -26.27 12.94
C ASP A 16 17.54 -25.21 11.83
N ALA A 17 18.70 -25.07 11.16
CA ALA A 17 18.82 -24.47 9.83
C ALA A 17 20.23 -24.76 9.30
N ARG A 18 20.43 -25.94 8.71
CA ARG A 18 21.58 -26.19 7.83
C ARG A 18 21.22 -25.71 6.43
N GLY A 19 21.77 -24.56 6.03
CA GLY A 19 21.83 -24.13 4.64
C GLY A 19 21.86 -22.61 4.44
N GLY A 20 23.07 -22.05 4.32
CA GLY A 20 23.29 -20.79 3.60
C GLY A 20 23.45 -19.51 4.46
N ASP A 21 24.71 -19.08 4.56
CA ASP A 21 25.24 -17.78 5.03
C ASP A 21 25.10 -17.43 6.53
N GLY A 22 26.24 -17.53 7.23
CA GLY A 22 26.39 -17.36 8.67
C GLY A 22 26.42 -15.90 9.13
N ARG A 23 25.33 -15.14 8.97
CA ARG A 23 25.07 -14.00 9.85
C ARG A 23 24.25 -14.47 11.04
N ALA A 24 24.93 -14.73 12.15
CA ALA A 24 24.29 -14.83 13.45
C ALA A 24 23.30 -13.66 13.60
N SER A 25 22.05 -13.98 13.98
CA SER A 25 21.01 -13.00 14.32
C SER A 25 21.50 -12.15 15.48
N ARG A 26 22.27 -11.10 15.18
CA ARG A 26 22.64 -10.10 16.18
C ARG A 26 21.38 -9.28 16.42
N ARG A 27 20.78 -9.42 17.61
CA ARG A 27 19.87 -8.39 18.11
C ARG A 27 20.62 -7.06 18.02
N LEU A 28 20.08 -6.14 17.23
CA LEU A 28 20.57 -4.78 17.15
C LEU A 28 19.69 -3.98 18.12
N PRO A 29 20.16 -3.62 19.32
CA PRO A 29 19.34 -2.94 20.32
C PRO A 29 18.76 -1.62 19.80
N GLU A 30 19.48 -0.98 18.87
CA GLU A 30 19.04 0.21 18.15
C GLU A 30 17.82 -0.07 17.26
N LEU A 31 17.77 -1.25 16.64
CA LEU A 31 16.63 -1.68 15.81
C LEU A 31 15.41 -1.98 16.69
N ASP A 32 15.60 -2.63 17.84
CA ASP A 32 14.53 -2.87 18.81
C ASP A 32 13.95 -1.56 19.35
N ALA A 33 14.81 -0.60 19.70
CA ALA A 33 14.39 0.73 20.15
C ALA A 33 13.66 1.51 19.03
N ALA A 34 14.14 1.42 17.78
CA ALA A 34 13.49 2.03 16.62
C ALA A 34 12.09 1.43 16.37
N PHE A 35 11.94 0.10 16.44
CA PHE A 35 10.64 -0.56 16.30
C PHE A 35 9.66 -0.18 17.40
N MET A 36 10.13 -0.09 18.66
CA MET A 36 9.29 0.35 19.76
C MET A 36 8.83 1.80 19.60
N LYS A 37 9.73 2.70 19.18
CA LYS A 37 9.40 4.10 18.90
C LYS A 37 8.42 4.23 17.73
N LEU A 38 8.62 3.44 16.68
CA LEU A 38 7.70 3.37 15.54
C LEU A 38 6.31 2.89 15.97
N GLY A 39 6.25 1.83 16.77
CA GLY A 39 5.01 1.30 17.32
C GLY A 39 4.26 2.34 18.15
N GLN A 40 4.98 3.09 18.99
CA GLN A 40 4.38 4.16 19.79
C GLN A 40 3.78 5.27 18.92
N MET A 41 4.48 5.73 17.88
CA MET A 41 3.95 6.77 16.98
C MET A 41 2.72 6.32 16.19
N ILE A 42 2.70 5.06 15.74
CA ILE A 42 1.53 4.51 15.04
C ILE A 42 0.29 4.53 15.96
N VAL A 43 0.48 4.30 17.26
CA VAL A 43 -0.61 4.35 18.25
C VAL A 43 -1.04 5.78 18.58
N ASP A 44 -0.08 6.71 18.66
CA ASP A 44 -0.34 8.07 19.13
C ASP A 44 -0.91 9.00 18.04
N THR A 45 -0.75 8.65 16.77
CA THR A 45 -1.14 9.52 15.64
C THR A 45 -1.96 8.77 14.61
N GLU A 46 -3.28 8.99 14.65
CA GLU A 46 -4.21 8.54 13.62
C GLU A 46 -4.79 9.76 12.89
N VAL A 47 -4.58 9.83 11.57
CA VAL A 47 -5.19 10.85 10.71
C VAL A 47 -6.09 10.15 9.71
N PRO A 48 -7.40 10.00 10.00
CA PRO A 48 -8.32 9.41 9.06
C PRO A 48 -8.55 10.36 7.88
N GLY A 49 -8.55 9.81 6.67
CA GLY A 49 -8.83 10.54 5.44
C GLY A 49 -9.66 9.70 4.47
N LEU A 50 -10.64 10.33 3.82
CA LEU A 50 -11.40 9.72 2.72
C LEU A 50 -10.95 10.38 1.42
N VAL A 51 -10.51 9.56 0.46
CA VAL A 51 -10.11 10.03 -0.87
C VAL A 51 -11.16 9.57 -1.88
N HIS A 52 -11.67 10.52 -2.67
CA HIS A 52 -12.58 10.24 -3.77
C HIS A 52 -11.88 10.56 -5.10
N HIS A 53 -11.84 9.57 -5.99
CA HIS A 53 -11.30 9.74 -7.32
C HIS A 53 -12.43 9.75 -8.33
N PHE A 54 -12.54 10.86 -9.06
CA PHE A 54 -13.44 10.95 -10.19
C PHE A 54 -12.94 10.08 -11.34
N ALA A 55 -13.88 9.61 -12.16
CA ALA A 55 -13.56 8.94 -13.41
C ALA A 55 -12.86 9.93 -14.38
N LEU A 56 -12.02 9.39 -15.24
CA LEU A 56 -11.24 10.18 -16.20
C LEU A 56 -12.14 10.84 -17.24
N SER A 57 -11.79 12.06 -17.64
CA SER A 57 -12.39 12.71 -18.82
C SER A 57 -11.95 12.03 -20.12
N GLU A 58 -12.68 12.24 -21.21
CA GLU A 58 -12.35 11.69 -22.54
C GLU A 58 -10.91 12.04 -22.98
N GLU A 59 -10.45 13.27 -22.72
CA GLU A 59 -9.08 13.71 -23.03
C GLU A 59 -8.04 12.93 -22.21
N GLN A 60 -8.30 12.71 -20.92
CA GLN A 60 -7.43 11.92 -20.05
C GLN A 60 -7.43 10.44 -20.42
N VAL A 61 -8.57 9.91 -20.89
CA VAL A 61 -8.68 8.56 -21.43
C VAL A 61 -7.87 8.45 -22.73
N ALA A 62 -7.93 9.43 -23.63
CA ALA A 62 -7.16 9.45 -24.87
C ALA A 62 -5.65 9.45 -24.58
N GLY A 63 -5.16 10.35 -23.72
CA GLY A 63 -3.74 10.37 -23.34
C GLY A 63 -3.28 9.09 -22.62
N LYS A 64 -4.18 8.45 -21.87
CA LYS A 64 -3.94 7.15 -21.24
C LYS A 64 -3.91 5.99 -22.25
N ASN A 65 -4.71 6.04 -23.31
CA ASN A 65 -4.73 5.02 -24.36
C ASN A 65 -3.50 5.10 -25.29
N GLU A 66 -2.87 6.28 -25.39
CA GLU A 66 -1.59 6.46 -26.08
C GLU A 66 -0.39 5.97 -25.26
N ALA A 67 -0.58 5.66 -23.97
CA ALA A 67 0.47 5.16 -23.10
C ALA A 67 1.00 3.80 -23.59
N THR A 68 2.29 3.74 -23.88
CA THR A 68 2.95 2.53 -24.38
C THR A 68 3.26 1.51 -23.29
N SER A 69 3.23 1.93 -22.03
CA SER A 69 3.48 1.10 -20.84
C SER A 69 2.48 1.40 -19.73
N LEU A 70 2.42 0.49 -18.76
CA LEU A 70 1.58 0.69 -17.58
C LEU A 70 2.11 1.86 -16.74
N GLU A 71 3.44 2.02 -16.63
CA GLU A 71 4.09 3.17 -16.00
C GLU A 71 3.61 4.50 -16.62
N ASP A 72 3.64 4.61 -17.96
CA ASP A 72 3.25 5.82 -18.68
C ASP A 72 1.77 6.15 -18.44
N SER A 73 0.93 5.12 -18.28
CA SER A 73 -0.49 5.29 -17.99
C SER A 73 -0.77 5.85 -16.58
N PHE A 74 0.24 5.86 -15.70
CA PHE A 74 0.20 6.46 -14.37
C PHE A 74 0.92 7.80 -14.27
N ALA A 75 1.56 8.29 -15.33
CA ALA A 75 2.37 9.51 -15.29
C ALA A 75 1.58 10.75 -14.82
N SER A 76 0.27 10.78 -15.10
CA SER A 76 -0.66 11.82 -14.63
C SER A 76 -1.23 11.58 -13.22
N CYS A 77 -1.02 10.39 -12.65
CA CYS A 77 -1.69 9.89 -11.45
C CYS A 77 -0.90 10.13 -10.15
N GLY A 78 0.30 10.70 -10.22
CA GLY A 78 1.06 11.14 -9.04
C GLY A 78 1.48 9.99 -8.11
N CYS A 79 2.27 9.05 -8.62
CA CYS A 79 2.93 8.03 -7.80
C CYS A 79 3.68 8.71 -6.64
N HIS A 80 3.38 8.31 -5.40
CA HIS A 80 4.05 8.87 -4.24
C HIS A 80 4.22 7.82 -3.14
N ASN A 81 5.14 8.12 -2.23
CA ASN A 81 5.21 7.46 -0.94
C ASN A 81 4.41 8.29 0.05
N ASP A 82 3.70 7.61 0.95
CA ASP A 82 3.10 8.29 2.09
C ASP A 82 4.18 8.76 3.05
N HIS A 83 4.08 10.00 3.52
CA HIS A 83 5.02 10.54 4.51
C HIS A 83 4.89 9.87 5.89
N GLY A 84 3.73 9.26 6.18
CA GLY A 84 3.44 8.62 7.46
C GLY A 84 4.30 7.40 7.76
N ALA A 85 4.11 6.81 8.95
CA ALA A 85 4.72 5.53 9.29
C ALA A 85 4.03 4.36 8.58
N LEU A 86 2.70 4.36 8.61
CA LEU A 86 1.86 3.29 8.10
C LEU A 86 0.55 3.89 7.58
N THR A 87 0.12 3.48 6.39
CA THR A 87 -1.16 3.89 5.81
C THR A 87 -2.06 2.67 5.72
N GLY A 88 -3.18 2.69 6.43
CA GLY A 88 -4.21 1.67 6.32
C GLY A 88 -5.16 2.00 5.17
N MET A 89 -5.37 1.06 4.26
CA MET A 89 -6.30 1.20 3.15
C MET A 89 -7.33 0.08 3.14
N VAL A 90 -8.52 0.39 2.64
CA VAL A 90 -9.60 -0.56 2.37
C VAL A 90 -9.71 -0.83 0.88
N LYS A 91 -10.44 -1.89 0.53
CA LYS A 91 -10.84 -2.15 -0.85
C LYS A 91 -11.54 -0.92 -1.45
N ALA A 92 -11.18 -0.57 -2.69
CA ALA A 92 -11.88 0.47 -3.44
C ALA A 92 -13.38 0.15 -3.58
N MET A 93 -14.21 1.15 -3.34
CA MET A 93 -15.65 1.09 -3.56
C MET A 93 -16.00 1.95 -4.77
N PHE A 94 -16.84 1.40 -5.64
CA PHE A 94 -17.34 2.09 -6.84
C PHE A 94 -18.80 2.43 -6.61
N MET A 95 -19.20 3.64 -6.99
CA MET A 95 -20.58 4.11 -6.89
C MET A 95 -21.05 4.64 -8.24
N ASP A 96 -22.32 4.42 -8.55
CA ASP A 96 -22.96 5.05 -9.71
C ASP A 96 -23.44 6.47 -9.40
N SER A 97 -24.06 7.13 -10.39
CA SER A 97 -24.60 8.49 -10.24
C SER A 97 -25.76 8.60 -9.26
N THR A 98 -26.36 7.48 -8.83
CA THR A 98 -27.41 7.44 -7.82
C THR A 98 -26.85 7.25 -6.40
N GLY A 99 -25.55 6.99 -6.27
CA GLY A 99 -24.87 6.68 -5.02
C GLY A 99 -24.93 5.21 -4.61
N ALA A 100 -25.45 4.32 -5.47
CA ALA A 100 -25.48 2.90 -5.20
C ALA A 100 -24.10 2.27 -5.41
N VAL A 101 -23.70 1.36 -4.51
CA VAL A 101 -22.43 0.62 -4.65
C VAL A 101 -22.55 -0.39 -5.79
N VAL A 102 -21.63 -0.30 -6.75
CA VAL A 102 -21.59 -1.15 -7.94
C VAL A 102 -20.29 -1.94 -8.01
N LEU A 103 -20.29 -2.99 -8.84
CA LEU A 103 -19.04 -3.65 -9.22
C LEU A 103 -18.18 -2.68 -10.05
N SER A 104 -16.87 -2.86 -9.98
CA SER A 104 -15.96 -2.04 -10.78
C SER A 104 -16.27 -2.22 -12.27
N PRO A 105 -16.61 -1.14 -13.00
CA PRO A 105 -16.88 -1.22 -14.44
C PRO A 105 -15.58 -1.34 -15.26
N ASP A 106 -14.43 -0.99 -14.67
CA ASP A 106 -13.12 -1.05 -15.31
C ASP A 106 -12.23 -2.07 -14.56
N PRO A 107 -11.98 -3.26 -15.13
CA PRO A 107 -11.13 -4.27 -14.51
C PRO A 107 -9.69 -3.83 -14.27
N GLN A 108 -9.22 -2.75 -14.89
CA GLN A 108 -7.90 -2.17 -14.66
C GLN A 108 -7.94 -1.14 -13.53
N ALA A 109 -9.07 -0.50 -13.23
CA ALA A 109 -9.15 0.47 -12.13
C ALA A 109 -8.83 -0.15 -10.75
N GLY A 110 -8.17 0.61 -9.88
CA GLY A 110 -7.81 0.17 -8.53
C GLY A 110 -6.40 0.59 -8.08
N LEU A 111 -6.00 0.07 -6.93
CA LEU A 111 -4.71 0.37 -6.31
C LEU A 111 -3.59 -0.49 -6.91
N TYR A 112 -2.48 0.16 -7.23
CA TYR A 112 -1.24 -0.45 -7.68
C TYR A 112 -0.10 -0.06 -6.75
N PHE A 113 0.90 -0.92 -6.65
CA PHE A 113 2.12 -0.66 -5.88
C PHE A 113 3.34 -1.20 -6.61
N THR A 114 4.48 -0.58 -6.34
CA THR A 114 5.78 -1.04 -6.84
C THR A 114 6.46 -1.88 -5.76
N ASN A 115 6.82 -3.12 -6.10
CA ASN A 115 7.55 -3.98 -5.18
C ASN A 115 9.06 -3.65 -5.18
N ARG A 116 9.84 -4.37 -4.35
CA ARG A 116 11.29 -4.16 -4.21
C ARG A 116 12.11 -4.50 -5.46
N ARG A 117 11.51 -5.17 -6.45
CA ARG A 117 12.12 -5.48 -7.74
C ARG A 117 11.72 -4.48 -8.83
N SER A 118 11.10 -3.36 -8.44
CA SER A 118 10.57 -2.35 -9.36
C SER A 118 9.46 -2.87 -10.29
N GLU A 119 8.74 -3.91 -9.86
CA GLU A 119 7.59 -4.43 -10.61
C GLU A 119 6.31 -3.77 -10.11
N ILE A 120 5.45 -3.33 -11.03
CA ILE A 120 4.12 -2.81 -10.70
C ILE A 120 3.13 -3.95 -10.55
N LEU A 121 2.45 -3.99 -9.41
CA LEU A 121 1.47 -5.01 -9.07
C LEU A 121 0.14 -4.37 -8.68
N LYS A 122 -0.97 -4.96 -9.12
CA LYS A 122 -2.32 -4.56 -8.71
C LYS A 122 -2.69 -5.21 -7.38
N ALA A 123 -3.19 -4.41 -6.43
CA ALA A 123 -3.68 -4.91 -5.16
C ALA A 123 -5.02 -5.67 -5.33
N SER A 124 -5.04 -6.92 -4.88
CA SER A 124 -6.27 -7.70 -4.71
C SER A 124 -6.63 -7.74 -3.22
N ILE A 125 -7.58 -6.89 -2.82
CA ILE A 125 -8.01 -6.76 -1.42
C ILE A 125 -9.36 -7.47 -1.27
N PRO A 126 -9.45 -8.58 -0.51
CA PRO A 126 -10.72 -9.25 -0.26
C PRO A 126 -11.67 -8.38 0.58
N PRO A 127 -12.99 -8.59 0.50
CA PRO A 127 -13.94 -7.90 1.38
C PRO A 127 -13.61 -8.11 2.87
N GLY A 128 -13.80 -7.08 3.69
CA GLY A 128 -13.54 -7.12 5.13
C GLY A 128 -12.05 -7.09 5.52
N HIS A 129 -11.13 -6.89 4.57
CA HIS A 129 -9.71 -6.78 4.84
C HIS A 129 -9.23 -5.32 4.81
N LEU A 130 -8.28 -5.04 5.69
CA LEU A 130 -7.44 -3.84 5.64
C LEU A 130 -6.07 -4.25 5.11
N VAL A 131 -5.50 -3.42 4.25
CA VAL A 131 -4.11 -3.54 3.84
C VAL A 131 -3.33 -2.36 4.40
N TYR A 132 -2.05 -2.58 4.67
CA TYR A 132 -1.18 -1.54 5.19
C TYR A 132 -0.01 -1.31 4.25
N GLN A 133 0.22 -0.04 3.92
CA GLN A 133 1.35 0.44 3.14
C GLN A 133 2.38 1.07 4.08
N ILE A 134 3.66 0.73 3.88
CA ILE A 134 4.76 1.31 4.64
C ILE A 134 5.09 2.69 4.07
N GLY A 135 5.11 3.72 4.90
CA GLY A 135 5.50 5.07 4.50
C GLY A 135 6.96 5.44 4.82
N GLU A 136 7.36 6.64 4.43
CA GLU A 136 8.74 7.14 4.51
C GLU A 136 9.27 7.23 5.94
N THR A 137 8.41 7.59 6.91
CA THR A 137 8.79 7.67 8.32
C THR A 137 9.30 6.31 8.84
N SER A 138 8.64 5.22 8.45
CA SER A 138 9.07 3.86 8.81
C SER A 138 10.43 3.51 8.20
N GLN A 139 10.68 3.92 6.95
CA GLN A 139 11.97 3.72 6.30
C GLN A 139 13.09 4.47 7.01
N ILE A 140 12.87 5.74 7.35
CA ILE A 140 13.86 6.58 8.04
C ILE A 140 14.16 6.00 9.42
N LEU A 141 13.13 5.73 10.24
CA LEU A 141 13.32 5.28 11.62
C LEU A 141 13.94 3.89 11.72
N SER A 142 13.66 3.01 10.77
CA SER A 142 14.26 1.67 10.71
C SER A 142 15.63 1.64 10.03
N ASN A 143 16.20 2.81 9.71
CA ASN A 143 17.46 2.97 8.99
C ASN A 143 17.51 2.15 7.69
N GLY A 144 16.40 2.14 6.94
CA GLY A 144 16.25 1.43 5.67
C GLY A 144 15.92 -0.06 5.78
N THR A 145 15.74 -0.61 6.99
CA THR A 145 15.32 -2.01 7.18
C THR A 145 13.90 -2.23 6.64
N LEU A 146 13.01 -1.27 6.90
CA LEU A 146 11.74 -1.12 6.19
C LEU A 146 11.95 -0.18 5.00
N GLN A 147 11.23 -0.43 3.91
CA GLN A 147 11.23 0.42 2.74
C GLN A 147 9.83 0.96 2.50
N ALA A 148 9.75 2.26 2.24
CA ALA A 148 8.53 2.90 1.83
C ALA A 148 8.05 2.23 0.54
N THR A 149 6.76 1.90 0.51
CA THR A 149 6.14 1.27 -0.64
C THR A 149 5.48 2.36 -1.45
N MET A 150 5.85 2.49 -2.72
CA MET A 150 5.22 3.44 -3.62
C MET A 150 3.86 2.91 -4.07
N GLY A 151 2.83 3.74 -3.93
CA GLY A 151 1.45 3.42 -4.30
C GLY A 151 0.92 4.37 -5.37
N VAL A 152 0.00 3.87 -6.19
CA VAL A 152 -0.74 4.70 -7.15
C VAL A 152 -2.15 4.16 -7.33
N MET A 153 -3.12 5.05 -7.35
CA MET A 153 -4.50 4.71 -7.66
C MET A 153 -4.75 4.94 -9.15
N ARG A 154 -5.31 3.93 -9.84
CA ARG A 154 -5.78 4.05 -11.22
C ARG A 154 -7.28 4.35 -11.24
N PRO A 155 -7.69 5.56 -11.66
CA PRO A 155 -9.10 5.90 -11.75
C PRO A 155 -9.79 5.12 -12.86
N ILE A 156 -11.11 5.08 -12.77
CA ILE A 156 -11.99 4.46 -13.76
C ILE A 156 -11.83 5.20 -15.10
N SER A 157 -11.63 4.47 -16.18
CA SER A 157 -11.86 4.97 -17.54
C SER A 157 -13.34 4.76 -17.87
N PHE A 158 -14.05 5.78 -18.34
CA PHE A 158 -15.32 5.50 -19.01
C PHE A 158 -15.00 4.77 -20.32
N GLN A 159 -15.50 3.54 -20.45
CA GLN A 159 -15.74 2.95 -21.76
C GLN A 159 -17.13 3.42 -22.16
N ASP A 160 -17.28 3.88 -23.40
CA ASP A 160 -18.55 4.37 -23.93
C ASP A 160 -19.67 3.45 -23.49
N ARG A 161 -20.70 4.05 -22.87
CA ARG A 161 -21.95 3.32 -22.71
C ARG A 161 -22.50 3.15 -24.12
N ASP A 162 -22.64 1.91 -24.56
CA ASP A 162 -23.55 1.58 -25.65
C ASP A 162 -24.98 1.84 -25.15
N ASP A 163 -25.37 3.12 -25.07
CA ASP A 163 -26.73 3.59 -24.81
C ASP A 163 -27.43 3.92 -26.15
#